data_AF-C7U021-F1
#
_entry.id   AF-C7U021-F1
#
_cell.length_a   1.000
_cell.length_b   1.000
_cell.length_c   1.000
_cell.angle_alpha   90.00
_cell.angle_beta   90.00
_cell.angle_gamma   90.00
#
_symmetry.space_group_name_H-M   'P 1'
#
loop_
_entity.id
_entity.type
_entity.pdbx_description
1 polymer ?
#
loop_
_entity_poly.entity_id
_entity_poly.type
_entity_poly.pdbx_seq_one_letter_code
_entity_poly.pdbx_strand_id
1 'polypeptide(L)'
;MLAMLTTLLTLYVSQNNMITLTMGMEMLLLTVTVKMMYMGGEFDDMTGTMYAMIIMIMAGAESAMGLSMLVSYYRLRGRVTSMM
;
A
#
# COMPACT_ATOMS: atom_id res chain seq x y z
N MET A 1 9.87 11.86 -2.80
CA MET A 1 9.50 11.92 -4.24
C MET A 1 10.06 10.73 -5.00
N LEU A 2 11.38 10.49 -4.93
CA LEU A 2 12.03 9.30 -5.52
C LEU A 2 11.33 7.99 -5.14
N ALA A 3 11.05 7.78 -3.85
CA ALA A 3 10.36 6.57 -3.37
C ALA A 3 9.01 6.32 -4.09
N MET A 4 8.17 7.36 -4.28
CA MET A 4 6.90 7.22 -5.00
C MET A 4 7.10 6.83 -6.46
N LEU A 5 8.15 7.36 -7.10
CA LEU A 5 8.41 7.11 -8.52
C LEU A 5 8.94 5.69 -8.71
N THR A 6 9.80 5.21 -7.80
CA THR A 6 10.30 3.82 -7.80
C THR A 6 9.19 2.82 -7.50
N THR A 7 8.26 3.12 -6.58
CA THR A 7 7.14 2.21 -6.26
C THR A 7 6.15 2.12 -7.42
N LEU A 8 5.87 3.23 -8.10
CA LEU A 8 5.05 3.25 -9.32
C LEU A 8 5.68 2.39 -10.43
N LEU A 9 6.99 2.52 -10.63
CA LEU A 9 7.72 1.71 -11.61
C LEU A 9 7.64 0.22 -11.25
N THR A 10 7.79 -0.10 -9.96
CA THR A 10 7.73 -1.46 -9.44
C THR A 10 6.34 -2.08 -9.64
N LEU A 11 5.27 -1.32 -9.40
CA LEU A 11 3.90 -1.75 -9.65
C LEU A 11 3.67 -2.05 -11.14
N TYR A 12 4.13 -1.17 -12.03
CA TYR A 12 3.99 -1.37 -13.47
C TYR A 12 4.68 -2.63 -13.98
N VAL A 13 5.86 -2.95 -13.42
CA VAL A 13 6.63 -4.15 -13.80
C VAL A 13 6.04 -5.44 -13.18
N SER A 14 5.24 -5.34 -12.12
CA SER A 14 4.80 -6.48 -11.29
C SER A 14 3.66 -7.36 -11.86
N GLN A 15 3.61 -7.59 -13.18
CA GLN A 15 2.48 -8.23 -13.85
C GLN A 15 2.17 -9.69 -13.42
N ASN A 16 3.12 -10.41 -12.81
CA ASN A 16 2.97 -11.84 -12.53
C ASN A 16 2.67 -12.21 -11.07
N ASN A 17 2.84 -11.29 -10.13
CA ASN A 17 2.83 -11.60 -8.70
C ASN A 17 1.81 -10.71 -7.96
N MET A 18 0.63 -11.24 -7.67
CA MET A 18 -0.41 -10.55 -6.89
C MET A 18 0.12 -10.02 -5.55
N ILE A 19 1.02 -10.75 -4.89
CA ILE A 19 1.63 -10.32 -3.62
C ILE A 19 2.50 -9.08 -3.80
N THR A 20 3.26 -8.99 -4.90
CA THR A 20 4.09 -7.79 -5.15
C THR A 20 3.23 -6.58 -5.51
N LEU A 21 2.04 -6.80 -6.08
CA LEU A 21 1.08 -5.74 -6.34
C LEU A 21 0.54 -5.17 -5.01
N THR A 22 0.08 -6.03 -4.09
CA THR A 22 -0.43 -5.58 -2.78
C THR A 22 0.67 -4.90 -1.97
N MET A 23 1.90 -5.44 -1.96
CA MET A 23 3.04 -4.79 -1.30
C MET A 23 3.41 -3.44 -1.92
N GLY A 24 3.29 -3.28 -3.24
CA GLY A 24 3.55 -2.00 -3.91
C GLY A 24 2.53 -0.92 -3.55
N MET A 25 1.26 -1.30 -3.35
CA MET A 25 0.20 -0.38 -2.90
C MET A 25 0.44 0.09 -1.46
N GLU A 26 0.81 -0.81 -0.56
CA GLU A 26 1.20 -0.47 0.82
C GLU A 26 2.38 0.51 0.86
N MET A 27 3.41 0.27 0.04
CA MET A 27 4.59 1.16 -0.04
C MET A 27 4.25 2.56 -0.57
N LEU A 28 3.26 2.68 -1.47
CA LEU A 28 2.74 3.99 -1.90
C LEU A 28 2.03 4.72 -0.76
N LEU A 29 1.10 4.05 -0.07
CA LEU A 29 0.38 4.61 1.07
C LEU A 29 1.32 5.03 2.21
N LEU A 30 2.31 4.20 2.54
CA LEU A 30 3.34 4.53 3.53
C LEU A 30 4.15 5.76 3.11
N THR A 31 4.52 5.87 1.83
CA THR A 31 5.29 7.04 1.36
C THR A 31 4.47 8.33 1.44
N VAL A 32 3.16 8.27 1.18
CA VAL A 32 2.26 9.41 1.33
C VAL A 32 2.08 9.79 2.80
N THR A 33 1.84 8.82 3.69
CA THR A 33 1.65 9.09 5.14
C THR A 33 2.86 9.73 5.79
N VAL A 34 4.07 9.22 5.51
CA VAL A 34 5.31 9.81 6.03
C VAL A 34 5.53 11.22 5.49
N LYS A 35 5.22 11.47 4.21
CA LYS A 35 5.34 12.81 3.62
C LYS A 35 4.38 13.81 4.26
N MET A 36 3.14 13.38 4.55
CA MET A 36 2.15 14.20 5.25
C MET A 36 2.59 14.51 6.68
N MET A 37 3.15 13.53 7.40
CA MET A 37 3.68 13.73 8.75
C MET A 37 4.86 14.71 8.76
N TYR A 38 5.77 14.61 7.78
CA TYR A 38 6.88 15.55 7.63
C TYR A 38 6.38 16.98 7.37
N MET A 39 5.44 17.16 6.43
CA MET A 39 4.85 18.49 6.18
C MET A 39 4.11 19.03 7.41
N GLY A 40 3.37 18.19 8.14
CA GLY A 40 2.72 18.60 9.38
C GLY A 40 3.71 19.12 10.43
N GLY A 41 4.89 18.50 10.55
CA GLY A 41 5.96 18.98 11.43
C GLY A 41 6.60 20.29 10.98
N GLU A 42 6.83 20.46 9.67
CA GLU A 42 7.44 21.68 9.12
C GLU A 42 6.53 22.91 9.22
N PHE A 43 5.21 22.72 9.13
CA PHE A 43 4.22 23.78 9.22
C PHE A 43 3.58 23.91 10.62
N ASP A 44 4.05 23.15 11.60
CA ASP A 44 3.49 23.05 12.96
C ASP A 44 1.96 22.78 12.96
N ASP A 45 1.50 22.01 11.97
CA ASP A 45 0.10 21.69 11.75
C ASP A 45 -0.26 20.32 12.33
N MET A 46 -0.92 20.35 13.49
CA MET A 46 -1.44 19.16 14.17
C MET A 46 -2.53 18.44 13.37
N THR A 47 -3.24 19.12 12.47
CA THR A 47 -4.29 18.47 11.68
C THR A 47 -3.69 17.52 10.65
N GLY A 48 -2.62 17.92 9.97
CA GLY A 48 -1.89 17.08 9.02
C GLY A 48 -1.33 15.79 9.64
N THR A 49 -0.81 15.89 10.87
CA THR A 49 -0.30 14.71 11.61
C THR A 49 -1.43 13.78 12.08
N MET A 50 -2.58 14.32 12.50
CA MET A 50 -3.79 13.55 12.82
C MET A 50 -4.32 12.79 11.60
N TYR A 51 -4.35 13.43 10.43
CA TYR A 51 -4.73 12.75 9.17
C TYR A 51 -3.76 11.62 8.81
N ALA A 52 -2.46 11.78 9.04
CA ALA A 52 -1.49 10.73 8.80
C ALA A 52 -1.79 9.47 9.65
N MET A 53 -2.21 9.64 10.91
CA MET A 53 -2.61 8.54 11.78
C MET A 53 -3.88 7.82 11.28
N ILE A 54 -4.85 8.57 10.75
CA ILE A 54 -6.07 7.98 10.17
C ILE A 54 -5.74 7.13 8.94
N ILE A 55 -4.86 7.63 8.06
CA ILE A 55 -4.44 6.89 6.86
C ILE A 55 -3.69 5.60 7.25
N MET A 56 -2.88 5.62 8.31
CA MET A 56 -2.22 4.41 8.82
C MET A 56 -3.21 3.32 9.26
N ILE A 57 -4.32 3.71 9.91
CA ILE A 57 -5.39 2.77 10.29
C ILE A 57 -6.09 2.20 9.03
N MET A 58 -6.37 3.06 8.04
CA MET A 58 -6.99 2.64 6.78
C MET A 58 -6.09 1.66 6.00
N ALA A 59 -4.79 1.91 5.93
CA ALA A 59 -3.83 1.03 5.29
C ALA A 59 -3.83 -0.37 5.94
N GLY A 60 -3.90 -0.42 7.28
CA GLY A 60 -4.07 -1.69 8.00
C GLY A 60 -5.33 -2.45 7.58
N ALA A 61 -6.46 -1.76 7.41
CA ALA A 61 -7.70 -2.37 6.94
C ALA A 61 -7.62 -2.85 5.48
N GLU A 62 -6.98 -2.09 4.59
CA GLU A 62 -6.75 -2.48 3.20
C GLU A 62 -5.91 -3.75 3.11
N SER A 63 -4.81 -3.84 3.86
CA SER A 63 -3.93 -5.01 3.88
C SER A 63 -4.68 -6.29 4.31
N ALA A 64 -5.55 -6.19 5.32
CA ALA A 64 -6.39 -7.30 5.77
C ALA A 64 -7.40 -7.73 4.70
N MET A 65 -8.02 -6.77 4.00
CA MET A 65 -8.92 -7.06 2.88
C MET A 65 -8.17 -7.72 1.72
N GLY A 66 -7.01 -7.20 1.32
CA GLY A 66 -6.19 -7.74 0.23
C GLY A 66 -5.76 -9.19 0.50
N LEU A 67 -5.30 -9.49 1.72
CA LEU A 67 -4.94 -10.85 2.10
C LEU A 67 -6.16 -11.79 2.13
N SER A 68 -7.32 -11.31 2.60
CA SER A 68 -8.56 -12.11 2.64
C SER A 68 -9.04 -12.50 1.22
N MET A 69 -8.92 -11.59 0.25
CA MET A 69 -9.17 -11.89 -1.16
C MET A 69 -8.18 -12.92 -1.69
N LEU A 70 -6.89 -12.79 -1.36
CA LEU A 70 -5.86 -13.72 -1.82
C LEU A 70 -6.09 -15.14 -1.26
N VAL A 71 -6.47 -15.25 0.02
CA VAL A 71 -6.80 -16.53 0.66
C VAL A 71 -8.04 -17.16 0.04
N SER A 72 -9.10 -16.39 -0.19
CA SER A 72 -10.32 -16.92 -0.85
C SER A 72 -10.05 -17.38 -2.28
N TYR A 73 -9.24 -16.63 -3.04
CA TYR A 73 -8.78 -17.02 -4.37
C TYR A 73 -7.97 -18.32 -4.33
N TYR A 74 -7.05 -18.46 -3.38
CA TYR A 74 -6.24 -19.67 -3.23
C TYR A 74 -7.10 -20.90 -2.91
N ARG A 75 -8.12 -20.75 -2.05
CA ARG A 75 -9.06 -21.84 -1.72
C ARG A 75 -9.86 -22.34 -2.93
N LEU A 76 -10.16 -21.46 -3.89
CA LEU A 76 -10.94 -21.81 -5.08
C LEU A 76 -10.10 -22.44 -6.20
N ARG A 77 -8.84 -22.03 -6.37
CA ARG A 77 -7.98 -22.47 -7.49
C ARG A 77 -6.84 -23.42 -7.12
N GLY A 78 -6.53 -23.63 -5.83
CA GLY A 78 -5.51 -24.57 -5.35
C GLY A 78 -4.06 -24.24 -5.73
N ARG A 79 -3.82 -23.24 -6.60
CA ARG A 79 -2.50 -22.71 -6.96
C ARG A 79 -2.55 -21.18 -7.01
N VAL A 80 -1.58 -20.51 -6.39
CA VAL A 80 -1.26 -19.09 -6.63
C VAL A 80 -0.32 -19.00 -7.83
N THR A 81 -0.72 -19.52 -8.99
CA THR A 81 0.07 -19.35 -10.22
C THR A 81 -0.75 -18.55 -11.21
N SER A 82 -0.15 -17.42 -11.60
CA SER A 82 -0.48 -16.50 -12.69
C SER A 82 -1.91 -16.58 -13.19
N MET A 83 -2.65 -15.50 -12.96
CA MET A 83 -3.75 -15.15 -13.84
C MET A 83 -3.15 -15.00 -15.25
N MET A 84 -3.41 -15.97 -16.13
CA MET A 84 -3.57 -15.62 -17.54
C MET A 84 -4.73 -14.64 -17.65
#